data_AF-A0A661XV87-F1
#
_entry.id   AF-A0A661XV87-F1
#
_cell.length_a   1.000
_cell.length_b   1.000
_cell.length_c   1.000
_cell.angle_alpha   90.00
_cell.angle_beta   90.00
_cell.angle_gamma   90.00
#
_symmetry.space_group_name_H-M   'P 1'
#
loop_
_entity.id
_entity.type
_entity.pdbx_description
1 polymer ?
#
loop_
_entity_poly.entity_id
_entity_poly.type
_entity_poly.pdbx_seq_one_letter_code
_entity_poly.pdbx_strand_id
1 'polypeptide(L)'
;MQFKYPELLWALFLLLIPIFIHLFQLRRFKKTPFTNVKLLQKVVSESRRSNSLKKWLLLATRLLLFTALIIAFAQPFFAKEIALQDKETVIYLDDSFSMQAKADQRTLLSNAVQELIKSVPANNIFSLFTNTKEYKNVNLKDIQNDLLTIEATPKQLDLEEIYLKASSLFSKAENR
;
A
#
# COMPACT_ATOMS: atom_id res chain seq x y z
N MET A 1 0.03 9.38 -7.24
CA MET A 1 -1.19 8.66 -6.80
C MET A 1 -1.37 7.50 -7.74
N GLN A 2 -1.33 6.28 -7.23
CA GLN A 2 -1.55 5.07 -8.00
C GLN A 2 -2.96 4.55 -7.71
N PHE A 3 -3.52 3.75 -8.62
CA PHE A 3 -4.84 3.14 -8.45
C PHE A 3 -4.64 1.63 -8.37
N LYS A 4 -5.36 0.98 -7.45
CA LYS A 4 -5.30 -0.47 -7.33
C LYS A 4 -5.96 -1.18 -8.52
N TYR A 5 -7.00 -0.56 -9.06
CA TYR A 5 -7.81 -1.07 -10.17
C TYR A 5 -7.92 0.01 -11.27
N PRO A 6 -6.83 0.26 -12.03
CA PRO A 6 -6.81 1.31 -13.05
C PRO A 6 -7.81 1.07 -14.18
N GLU A 7 -8.22 -0.17 -14.44
CA GLU A 7 -9.19 -0.54 -15.47
C GLU A 7 -10.58 0.07 -15.22
N LEU A 8 -10.95 0.31 -13.97
CA LEU A 8 -12.24 0.94 -13.63
C LEU A 8 -12.33 2.39 -14.11
N LEU A 9 -11.20 3.06 -14.34
CA LEU A 9 -11.21 4.42 -14.88
C LEU A 9 -11.79 4.49 -16.30
N TRP A 10 -11.77 3.38 -17.07
CA TRP A 10 -12.45 3.31 -18.37
C TRP A 10 -13.96 3.47 -18.25
N ALA A 11 -14.56 3.18 -17.07
CA ALA A 11 -15.98 3.42 -16.85
C ALA A 11 -16.35 4.91 -16.91
N LEU A 12 -15.38 5.84 -16.76
CA LEU A 12 -15.63 7.28 -16.94
C LEU A 12 -16.13 7.60 -18.35
N PHE A 13 -15.76 6.82 -19.37
CA PHE A 13 -16.28 7.01 -20.73
C PHE A 13 -17.79 6.75 -20.81
N LEU A 14 -18.34 5.91 -19.94
CA LEU A 14 -19.78 5.65 -19.89
C LEU A 14 -20.58 6.90 -19.47
N LEU A 15 -19.96 7.83 -18.76
CA LEU A 15 -20.57 9.12 -18.39
C LEU A 15 -20.84 10.03 -19.59
N LEU A 16 -20.28 9.74 -20.77
CA LEU A 16 -20.63 10.44 -22.00
C LEU A 16 -22.09 10.18 -22.41
N ILE A 17 -22.66 9.03 -22.07
CA ILE A 17 -24.06 8.69 -22.42
C ILE A 17 -25.05 9.73 -21.84
N PRO A 18 -25.10 10.01 -20.52
CA PRO A 18 -26.02 11.02 -19.98
C PRO A 18 -25.73 12.43 -20.50
N ILE A 19 -24.47 12.75 -20.83
CA ILE A 19 -24.11 14.03 -21.46
C ILE A 19 -24.74 14.14 -22.85
N PHE A 20 -24.59 13.11 -23.69
CA PHE A 20 -25.20 13.05 -25.01
C PHE A 20 -26.72 13.07 -24.93
N ILE A 21 -27.34 12.30 -24.05
CA ILE A 21 -28.81 12.32 -23.85
C ILE A 21 -29.31 13.71 -23.43
N HIS A 22 -28.52 14.48 -22.67
CA HIS A 22 -28.91 15.84 -22.30
C HIS A 22 -28.77 16.84 -23.46
N LEU A 23 -27.70 16.72 -24.25
CA LEU A 23 -27.44 17.56 -25.43
C LEU A 23 -28.47 17.29 -26.54
N PHE A 24 -28.72 16.02 -26.82
CA PHE A 24 -29.73 15.58 -27.77
C PHE A 24 -31.08 15.55 -27.07
N GLN A 25 -31.83 16.65 -27.16
CA GLN A 25 -33.20 16.75 -26.69
C GLN A 25 -34.12 15.82 -27.52
N LEU A 26 -34.02 14.50 -27.29
CA LEU A 26 -34.69 13.41 -28.01
C LEU A 26 -36.23 13.52 -28.00
N ARG A 27 -36.78 14.39 -27.14
CA ARG A 27 -38.21 14.68 -27.06
C ARG A 27 -38.56 15.96 -27.82
N ARG A 28 -39.14 15.82 -29.01
CA ARG A 28 -39.75 16.94 -29.74
C ARG A 28 -41.12 17.27 -29.12
N PHE A 29 -41.32 18.53 -28.74
CA PHE A 29 -42.63 18.99 -28.25
C PHE A 29 -43.60 19.19 -29.42
N LYS A 30 -44.77 18.54 -29.37
CA LYS A 30 -45.86 18.75 -30.35
C LYS A 30 -46.57 20.06 -30.01
N LYS A 31 -46.56 21.03 -30.94
CA LYS A 31 -47.24 22.32 -30.75
C LYS A 31 -48.74 22.15 -30.99
N THR A 32 -49.57 22.58 -30.04
CA THR A 32 -51.04 22.63 -30.18
C THR A 32 -51.51 24.09 -30.19
N PRO A 33 -52.39 24.51 -31.12
CA PRO A 33 -52.90 25.88 -31.15
C PRO A 33 -53.79 26.15 -29.92
N PHE A 34 -53.61 27.30 -29.27
CA PHE A 34 -54.36 27.72 -28.09
C PHE A 34 -54.72 29.21 -28.20
N THR A 35 -55.96 29.57 -27.84
CA THR A 35 -56.63 30.81 -28.25
C THR A 35 -56.11 32.09 -27.55
N ASN A 36 -55.30 31.98 -26.47
CA ASN A 36 -54.75 33.15 -25.78
C ASN A 36 -53.36 32.89 -25.14
N VAL A 37 -52.27 33.13 -25.88
CA VAL A 37 -50.88 32.79 -25.49
C VAL A 37 -50.02 33.96 -25.00
N LYS A 38 -50.49 35.21 -25.08
CA LYS A 38 -49.70 36.41 -24.73
C LYS A 38 -49.19 36.40 -23.28
N LEU A 39 -50.04 35.98 -22.34
CA LEU A 39 -49.71 35.95 -20.91
C LEU A 39 -48.77 34.77 -20.57
N LEU A 40 -48.99 33.60 -21.20
CA LEU A 40 -48.13 32.42 -21.06
C LEU A 40 -46.73 32.64 -21.66
N GLN A 41 -46.62 33.34 -22.80
CA GLN A 41 -45.32 33.60 -23.45
C GLN A 41 -44.38 34.42 -22.55
N LYS A 42 -44.91 35.39 -21.80
CA LYS A 42 -44.13 36.25 -20.89
C LYS A 42 -43.57 35.47 -19.69
N VAL A 43 -44.34 34.54 -19.13
CA VAL A 43 -43.89 33.67 -18.02
C VAL A 43 -42.91 32.60 -18.51
N VAL A 44 -43.14 32.06 -19.71
CA VAL A 44 -42.28 31.03 -20.32
C VAL A 44 -40.89 31.58 -20.65
N SER A 45 -40.77 32.84 -21.08
CA SER A 45 -39.45 33.43 -21.39
C SER A 45 -38.58 33.60 -20.13
N GLU A 46 -39.15 34.08 -19.02
CA GLU A 46 -38.43 34.21 -17.75
C GLU A 46 -38.08 32.85 -17.14
N SER A 47 -39.03 31.89 -17.16
CA SER A 47 -38.82 30.54 -16.64
C SER A 47 -37.72 29.76 -17.39
N ARG A 48 -37.58 29.96 -18.71
CA ARG A 48 -36.59 29.26 -19.54
C ARG A 48 -35.14 29.51 -19.10
N ARG A 49 -34.79 30.73 -18.68
CA ARG A 49 -33.42 31.08 -18.29
C ARG A 49 -33.01 30.39 -16.98
N SER A 50 -33.89 30.39 -15.97
CA SER A 50 -33.65 29.71 -14.69
C SER A 50 -33.64 28.18 -14.83
N ASN A 51 -34.58 27.63 -15.62
CA ASN A 51 -34.63 26.18 -15.84
C ASN A 51 -33.43 25.65 -16.61
N SER A 52 -32.79 26.45 -17.48
CA SER A 52 -31.55 26.04 -18.14
C SER A 52 -30.40 25.87 -17.13
N LEU A 53 -30.18 26.86 -16.24
CA LEU A 53 -29.13 26.79 -15.22
C LEU A 53 -29.35 25.62 -14.25
N LYS A 54 -30.59 25.43 -13.77
CA LYS A 54 -30.92 24.30 -12.89
C LYS A 54 -30.68 22.94 -13.56
N LYS A 55 -30.94 22.83 -14.87
CA LYS A 55 -30.67 21.61 -15.64
C LYS A 55 -29.18 21.29 -15.74
N TRP A 56 -28.36 22.29 -16.03
CA TRP A 56 -26.90 22.11 -16.08
C TRP A 56 -26.32 21.75 -14.71
N LEU A 57 -26.80 22.38 -13.63
CA LEU A 57 -26.37 22.05 -12.28
C LEU A 57 -26.77 20.62 -11.89
N LEU A 58 -28.00 20.19 -12.20
CA LEU A 58 -28.45 18.82 -11.95
C LEU A 58 -27.68 17.77 -12.78
N LEU A 59 -27.29 18.11 -14.01
CA LEU A 59 -26.44 17.25 -14.82
C LEU A 59 -25.06 17.12 -14.18
N ALA A 60 -24.45 18.23 -13.78
CA ALA A 60 -23.14 18.26 -13.16
C ALA A 60 -23.09 17.46 -11.85
N THR A 61 -24.10 17.60 -10.98
CA THR A 61 -24.15 16.83 -9.72
C THR A 61 -24.31 15.33 -9.96
N ARG A 62 -25.11 14.91 -10.96
CA ARG A 62 -25.22 13.50 -11.34
C ARG A 62 -23.88 12.94 -11.84
N LEU A 63 -23.19 13.68 -12.72
CA LEU A 63 -21.89 13.26 -13.23
C LEU A 63 -20.86 13.18 -12.10
N LEU A 64 -20.78 14.18 -11.23
CA LEU A 64 -19.85 14.19 -10.10
C LEU A 64 -20.10 13.02 -9.14
N LEU A 65 -21.35 12.68 -8.87
CA LEU A 65 -21.68 11.54 -8.00
C LEU A 65 -21.15 10.23 -8.61
N PHE A 66 -21.39 9.98 -9.90
CA PHE A 66 -20.86 8.79 -10.55
C PHE A 66 -19.34 8.81 -10.69
N THR A 67 -18.74 9.95 -11.00
CA THR A 67 -17.27 10.10 -11.06
C THR A 67 -16.64 9.79 -9.71
N ALA A 68 -17.20 10.34 -8.61
CA ALA A 68 -16.72 10.07 -7.26
C ALA A 68 -16.84 8.57 -6.91
N LEU A 69 -17.94 7.93 -7.31
CA LEU A 69 -18.15 6.51 -7.13
C LEU A 69 -17.12 5.68 -7.91
N ILE A 70 -16.89 5.99 -9.19
CA ILE A 70 -15.88 5.30 -10.01
C ILE A 70 -14.48 5.45 -9.41
N ILE A 71 -14.10 6.65 -8.98
CA ILE A 71 -12.80 6.91 -8.34
C ILE A 71 -12.71 6.15 -7.01
N ALA A 72 -13.76 6.13 -6.20
CA ALA A 72 -13.78 5.39 -4.94
C ALA A 72 -13.55 3.89 -5.15
N PHE A 73 -14.17 3.30 -6.18
CA PHE A 73 -13.94 1.89 -6.53
C PHE A 73 -12.57 1.63 -7.14
N ALA A 74 -11.96 2.61 -7.84
CA ALA A 74 -10.58 2.51 -8.33
C ALA A 74 -9.53 2.48 -7.21
N GLN A 75 -9.93 2.78 -5.96
CA GLN A 75 -9.10 2.77 -4.75
C GLN A 75 -7.75 3.50 -4.95
N PRO A 76 -7.77 4.84 -5.02
CA PRO A 76 -6.53 5.57 -5.13
C PRO A 76 -5.71 5.44 -3.85
N PHE A 77 -4.41 5.22 -4.03
CA PHE A 77 -3.46 5.17 -2.92
C PHE A 77 -2.21 5.98 -3.25
N PHE A 78 -1.56 6.46 -2.20
CA PHE A 78 -0.23 7.02 -2.30
C PHE A 78 0.75 5.89 -2.03
N ALA A 79 1.43 5.43 -3.08
CA ALA A 79 2.54 4.52 -2.91
C ALA A 79 3.62 5.25 -2.10
N LYS A 80 3.96 4.73 -0.92
CA LYS A 80 5.19 5.13 -0.23
C LYS A 80 6.34 4.45 -0.97
N GLU A 81 7.38 5.20 -1.33
CA GLU A 81 8.59 4.67 -1.99
C GLU A 81 9.44 3.73 -1.10
N ILE A 82 8.91 3.32 0.06
CA ILE A 82 9.53 2.34 0.96
C ILE A 82 9.63 0.96 0.28
N ALA A 83 8.85 0.70 -0.78
CA ALA A 83 8.91 -0.57 -1.52
C ALA A 83 10.18 -0.73 -2.38
N LEU A 84 10.94 0.35 -2.62
CA LEU A 84 12.20 0.34 -3.39
C LEU A 84 13.45 0.46 -2.51
N GLN A 85 13.30 0.61 -1.18
CA GLN A 85 14.44 0.53 -0.30
C GLN A 85 14.88 -0.93 -0.13
N ASP A 86 16.16 -1.17 -0.35
CA ASP A 86 16.80 -2.44 -0.01
C ASP A 86 16.55 -2.73 1.47
N LYS A 87 15.74 -3.76 1.73
CA LYS A 87 15.40 -4.17 3.09
C LYS A 87 16.59 -4.89 3.70
N GLU A 88 17.35 -4.17 4.50
CA GLU A 88 18.40 -4.78 5.29
C GLU A 88 17.81 -5.53 6.49
N THR A 89 18.31 -6.75 6.71
CA THR A 89 17.89 -7.59 7.83
C THR A 89 19.09 -7.84 8.73
N VAL A 90 18.95 -7.50 10.00
CA VAL A 90 19.94 -7.79 11.05
C VAL A 90 19.31 -8.75 12.05
N ILE A 91 19.95 -9.89 12.27
CA ILE A 91 19.49 -10.94 13.18
C ILE A 91 20.43 -11.02 14.38
N TYR A 92 19.87 -10.96 15.57
CA TYR A 92 20.59 -11.27 16.81
C TYR A 92 20.27 -12.71 17.23
N LEU A 93 21.30 -13.51 17.49
CA LEU A 93 21.18 -14.86 18.02
C LEU A 93 21.88 -14.90 19.38
N ASP A 94 21.11 -15.07 20.46
CA ASP A 94 21.68 -15.21 21.80
C ASP A 94 22.40 -16.56 21.94
N ASP A 95 23.69 -16.50 22.25
CA ASP A 95 24.54 -17.66 22.57
C ASP A 95 24.98 -17.68 24.04
N SER A 96 24.25 -17.00 24.95
CA SER A 96 24.54 -17.04 26.39
C SER A 96 24.34 -18.43 27.00
N PHE A 97 24.96 -18.70 28.17
CA PHE A 97 24.76 -19.96 28.89
C PHE A 97 23.30 -20.28 29.23
N SER A 98 22.41 -19.28 29.29
CA SER A 98 20.97 -19.53 29.47
C SER A 98 20.37 -20.40 28.34
N MET A 99 20.95 -20.32 27.14
CA MET A 99 20.52 -21.05 25.95
C MET A 99 21.01 -22.52 25.91
N GLN A 100 21.76 -22.96 26.93
CA GLN A 100 22.11 -24.38 27.12
C GLN A 100 20.99 -25.20 27.77
N ALA A 101 19.90 -24.57 28.19
CA ALA A 101 18.74 -25.29 28.71
C ALA A 101 18.24 -26.32 27.69
N LYS A 102 17.83 -27.50 28.17
CA LYS A 102 17.37 -28.60 27.32
C LYS A 102 15.87 -28.47 27.05
N ALA A 103 15.49 -28.57 25.79
CA ALA A 103 14.12 -28.72 25.32
C ALA A 103 14.05 -29.92 24.36
N ASP A 104 13.22 -30.90 24.67
CA ASP A 104 12.92 -32.06 23.81
C ASP A 104 14.16 -32.71 23.16
N GLN A 105 15.20 -32.95 23.97
CA GLN A 105 16.48 -33.62 23.62
C GLN A 105 17.56 -32.75 22.95
N ARG A 106 17.31 -31.46 22.68
CA ARG A 106 18.31 -30.50 22.18
C ARG A 106 18.43 -29.28 23.08
N THR A 107 19.51 -28.51 22.94
CA THR A 107 19.62 -27.21 23.64
C THR A 107 18.72 -26.18 22.98
N LEU A 108 18.26 -25.18 23.72
CA LEU A 108 17.53 -24.03 23.16
C LEU A 108 18.32 -23.38 22.02
N LEU A 109 19.64 -23.24 22.18
CA LEU A 109 20.54 -22.74 21.15
C LEU A 109 20.48 -23.57 19.86
N SER A 110 20.58 -24.90 19.97
CA SER A 110 20.52 -25.80 18.80
C SER A 110 19.18 -25.73 18.07
N ASN A 111 18.09 -25.55 18.81
CA ASN A 111 16.76 -25.38 18.23
C ASN A 111 16.64 -24.03 17.52
N ALA A 112 17.09 -22.94 18.15
CA ALA A 112 17.07 -21.60 17.56
C ALA A 112 17.89 -21.53 16.26
N VAL A 113 19.08 -22.14 16.24
CA VAL A 113 19.91 -22.25 15.02
C VAL A 113 19.17 -22.99 13.90
N GLN A 114 18.51 -24.11 14.21
CA GLN A 114 17.74 -24.86 13.20
C GLN A 114 16.53 -24.10 12.69
N GLU A 115 15.81 -23.38 13.55
CA GLU A 115 14.70 -22.54 13.15
C GLU A 115 15.15 -21.37 12.27
N LEU A 116 16.30 -20.76 12.60
CA LEU A 116 16.91 -19.73 11.79
C LEU A 116 17.25 -20.25 10.39
N ILE A 117 17.93 -21.39 10.29
CA ILE A 117 18.28 -22.02 9.01
C ILE A 117 17.03 -22.37 8.18
N LYS A 118 15.91 -22.77 8.81
CA LYS A 118 14.66 -23.09 8.11
C LYS A 118 13.87 -21.86 7.68
N SER A 119 13.93 -20.77 8.43
CA SER A 119 13.11 -19.58 8.22
C SER A 119 13.75 -18.56 7.27
N VAL A 120 15.08 -18.50 7.22
CA VAL A 120 15.81 -17.53 6.38
C VAL A 120 15.92 -18.06 4.93
N PRO A 121 15.46 -17.29 3.92
CA PRO A 121 15.60 -17.69 2.53
C PRO A 121 17.07 -17.77 2.10
N ALA A 122 17.46 -18.86 1.42
CA ALA A 122 18.85 -19.13 1.02
C ALA A 122 19.46 -18.14 0.00
N ASN A 123 18.70 -17.16 -0.50
CA ASN A 123 19.20 -16.13 -1.42
C ASN A 123 19.12 -14.72 -0.83
N ASN A 124 18.77 -14.59 0.46
CA ASN A 124 18.71 -13.30 1.13
C ASN A 124 20.06 -12.95 1.74
N ILE A 125 20.50 -11.69 1.58
CA ILE A 125 21.68 -11.15 2.25
C ILE A 125 21.22 -10.58 3.59
N PHE A 126 21.88 -11.00 4.67
CA PHE A 126 21.57 -10.50 6.01
C PHE A 126 22.85 -10.38 6.83
N SER A 127 22.78 -9.60 7.90
CA SER A 127 23.82 -9.55 8.92
C SER A 127 23.34 -10.32 10.14
N LEU A 128 24.21 -11.12 10.74
CA LEU A 128 23.94 -11.88 11.95
C LEU A 128 25.01 -11.58 12.98
N PHE A 129 24.61 -11.35 14.22
CA PHE A 129 25.56 -11.29 15.32
C PHE A 129 25.06 -12.08 16.51
N THR A 130 26.02 -12.60 17.25
CA THR A 130 25.84 -13.30 18.52
C THR A 130 26.48 -12.45 19.61
N ASN A 131 26.56 -12.96 20.84
CA ASN A 131 27.14 -12.21 21.94
C ASN A 131 28.65 -12.02 21.73
N THR A 132 29.28 -12.93 20.96
CA THR A 132 30.73 -12.93 20.69
C THR A 132 31.12 -12.75 19.23
N LYS A 133 30.43 -13.39 18.28
CA LYS A 133 30.75 -13.39 16.84
C LYS A 133 29.82 -12.48 16.04
N GLU A 134 30.29 -12.08 14.86
CA GLU A 134 29.60 -11.16 13.96
C GLU A 134 29.85 -11.53 12.50
N TYR A 135 28.78 -11.55 11.71
CA TYR A 135 28.76 -11.90 10.29
C TYR A 135 28.01 -10.79 9.55
N LYS A 136 28.71 -10.06 8.67
CA LYS A 136 28.13 -8.93 7.92
C LYS A 136 27.82 -9.33 6.49
N ASN A 137 26.63 -8.99 6.02
CA ASN A 137 26.23 -9.15 4.60
C ASN A 137 26.54 -10.55 4.05
N VAL A 138 26.14 -11.57 4.79
CA VAL A 138 26.40 -12.97 4.46
C VAL A 138 25.15 -13.64 3.87
N ASN A 139 25.36 -14.71 3.11
CA ASN A 139 24.30 -15.64 2.77
C ASN A 139 24.26 -16.78 3.81
N LEU A 140 23.08 -17.39 3.99
CA LEU A 140 22.90 -18.54 4.87
C LEU A 140 23.89 -19.68 4.55
N LYS A 141 24.18 -19.91 3.25
CA LYS A 141 25.10 -20.96 2.81
C LYS A 141 26.54 -20.77 3.31
N ASP A 142 26.96 -19.52 3.48
CA ASP A 142 28.33 -19.18 3.86
C ASP A 142 28.58 -19.47 5.35
N ILE A 143 27.56 -19.21 6.18
CA ILE A 143 27.68 -19.31 7.64
C ILE A 143 27.03 -20.57 8.24
N GLN A 144 26.36 -21.40 7.45
CA GLN A 144 25.60 -22.55 7.96
C GLN A 144 26.43 -23.49 8.83
N ASN A 145 27.65 -23.83 8.40
CA ASN A 145 28.54 -24.71 9.16
C ASN A 145 28.99 -24.06 10.47
N ASP A 146 29.31 -22.77 10.42
CA ASP A 146 29.70 -22.01 11.61
C ASP A 146 28.56 -21.95 12.62
N LEU A 147 27.32 -21.72 12.16
CA LEU A 147 26.11 -21.70 12.99
C LEU A 147 25.86 -23.03 13.70
N LEU A 148 26.07 -24.16 13.01
CA LEU A 148 25.88 -25.50 13.58
C LEU A 148 26.93 -25.86 14.64
N THR A 149 28.06 -25.16 14.67
CA THR A 149 29.16 -25.37 15.64
C THR A 149 29.20 -24.33 16.76
N ILE A 150 28.19 -23.46 16.86
CA ILE A 150 28.16 -22.43 17.92
C ILE A 150 28.05 -23.09 19.29
N GLU A 151 28.98 -22.72 20.16
CA GLU A 151 28.98 -23.06 21.57
C GLU A 151 28.47 -21.88 22.39
N ALA A 152 27.82 -22.18 23.51
CA ALA A 152 27.34 -21.13 24.40
C ALA A 152 28.49 -20.46 25.16
N THR A 153 28.35 -19.17 25.41
CA THR A 153 29.38 -18.31 25.99
C THR A 153 28.90 -17.69 27.31
N PRO A 154 29.81 -17.31 28.22
CA PRO A 154 29.47 -16.59 29.44
C PRO A 154 29.03 -15.14 29.18
N LYS A 155 29.25 -14.62 27.97
CA LYS A 155 29.01 -13.23 27.66
C LYS A 155 27.51 -13.01 27.43
N GLN A 156 26.94 -12.05 28.14
CA GLN A 156 25.56 -11.62 27.98
C GLN A 156 25.56 -10.14 27.62
N LEU A 157 24.84 -9.79 26.55
CA LEU A 157 24.67 -8.41 26.12
C LEU A 157 23.41 -7.82 26.74
N ASP A 158 23.45 -6.55 27.14
CA ASP A 158 22.25 -5.81 27.50
C ASP A 158 21.49 -5.34 26.25
N LEU A 159 20.21 -5.01 26.41
CA LEU A 159 19.34 -4.55 25.31
C LEU A 159 19.90 -3.32 24.60
N GLU A 160 20.53 -2.40 25.35
CA GLU A 160 21.17 -1.22 24.77
C GLU A 160 22.36 -1.60 23.88
N GLU A 161 23.20 -2.53 24.33
CA GLU A 161 24.35 -3.02 23.55
C GLU A 161 23.89 -3.76 22.29
N ILE A 162 22.85 -4.59 22.40
CA ILE A 162 22.23 -5.29 21.26
C ILE A 162 21.71 -4.26 20.25
N TYR A 163 21.01 -3.24 20.72
CA TYR A 163 20.46 -2.19 19.86
C TYR A 163 21.55 -1.37 19.17
N LEU A 164 22.58 -0.93 19.90
CA LEU A 164 23.70 -0.19 19.36
C LEU A 164 24.48 -1.01 18.32
N LYS A 165 24.71 -2.29 18.61
CA LYS A 165 25.40 -3.19 17.69
C LYS A 165 24.56 -3.46 16.44
N ALA A 166 23.27 -3.75 16.59
CA ALA A 166 22.36 -3.91 15.46
C ALA A 166 22.30 -2.64 14.60
N SER A 167 22.22 -1.46 15.23
CA SER A 167 22.21 -0.16 14.55
C SER A 167 23.48 0.09 13.74
N SER A 168 24.63 -0.43 14.21
CA SER A 168 25.91 -0.31 13.49
C SER A 168 26.04 -1.22 12.27
N LEU A 169 25.20 -2.26 12.19
CA LEU A 169 25.19 -3.24 11.10
C LEU A 169 24.29 -2.85 9.94
N PHE A 170 23.32 -1.97 10.17
CA PHE A 170 22.60 -1.33 9.08
C PHE A 170 23.55 -0.41 8.32
N SER A 171 23.46 -0.39 6.99
CA SER A 171 24.13 0.65 6.22
C SER A 171 23.61 2.00 6.72
N LYS A 172 24.53 2.92 6.95
CA LYS A 172 24.13 4.31 7.12
C LYS A 172 23.44 4.67 5.82
N ALA A 173 22.13 4.89 5.87
CA ALA A 173 21.43 5.59 4.82
C ALA A 173 22.18 6.92 4.63
N GLU A 174 23.03 6.96 3.62
CA GLU A 174 23.62 8.20 3.15
C GLU A 174 22.40 9.01 2.72
N ASN A 175 22.05 10.01 3.53
CA ASN A 175 20.96 10.93 3.22
C ASN A 175 21.26 11.53 1.84
N ARG A 176 20.66 10.96 0.80
CA ARG A 176 20.56 11.53 -0.54
C ARG A 176 19.16 12.11 -0.71
#